data_AF-A0A7X4AQW8-F1
#
_entry.id   AF-A0A7X4AQW8-F1
#
_cell.length_a   1.000
_cell.length_b   1.000
_cell.length_c   1.000
_cell.angle_alpha   90.00
_cell.angle_beta   90.00
_cell.angle_gamma   90.00
#
_symmetry.space_group_name_H-M   'P 1'
#
loop_
_entity.id
_entity.type
_entity.pdbx_description
1 polymer ?
#
loop_
_entity_poly.entity_id
_entity_poly.type
_entity_poly.pdbx_seq_one_letter_code
_entity_poly.pdbx_strand_id
1 'polypeptide(L)'
;MQFYEEFLGGPVITFDKRWLRCMAKSGHNHFHYDSVYVGRGTQNRYTMWSALTDIGLENGPLVICLGSHLHDQLKSTYGATDMDRDLTEAVFSTDPREMVEKFGFTLATAHFQPGDVIIFGLYMMHSSAPNRSDRYRISIDTRYQLAREEKDDRFFFREDGSWLGNFYNKGVSYKPITELRREWGLE
;
A
#
# COMPACT_ATOMS: atom_id res chain seq x y z
N MET A 1 -10.07 1.92 17.36
CA MET A 1 -11.25 2.18 16.52
C MET A 1 -11.74 3.61 16.68
N GLN A 2 -11.94 4.10 17.91
CA GLN A 2 -12.43 5.46 18.21
C GLN A 2 -11.92 6.58 17.30
N PHE A 3 -10.59 6.71 17.12
CA PHE A 3 -10.02 7.72 16.20
C PHE A 3 -10.66 7.70 14.81
N TYR A 4 -10.83 6.52 14.20
CA TYR A 4 -11.41 6.40 12.87
C TYR A 4 -12.92 6.56 12.87
N GLU A 5 -13.60 6.19 13.96
CA GLU A 5 -15.05 6.42 14.09
C GLU A 5 -15.37 7.91 14.14
N GLU A 6 -14.56 8.68 14.85
CA GLU A 6 -14.63 10.14 14.91
C GLU A 6 -14.21 10.77 13.56
N PHE A 7 -13.09 10.31 12.98
CA PHE A 7 -12.58 10.84 11.71
C PHE A 7 -13.53 10.60 10.52
N LEU A 8 -14.17 9.43 10.46
CA LEU A 8 -15.07 9.04 9.36
C LEU A 8 -16.55 9.31 9.65
N GLY A 9 -16.90 9.66 10.89
CA GLY A 9 -18.26 10.04 11.29
C GLY A 9 -19.22 8.86 11.45
N GLY A 10 -18.76 7.70 11.92
CA GLY A 10 -19.61 6.54 12.19
C GLY A 10 -18.83 5.26 12.47
N PRO A 11 -19.53 4.13 12.71
CA PRO A 11 -18.89 2.85 12.96
C PRO A 11 -17.94 2.46 11.82
N VAL A 12 -16.77 1.94 12.18
CA VAL A 12 -15.73 1.54 11.21
C VAL A 12 -15.46 0.05 11.26
N ILE A 13 -14.97 -0.45 10.13
CA ILE A 13 -14.41 -1.80 10.03
C ILE A 13 -12.98 -1.72 9.54
N THR A 14 -12.28 -2.83 9.72
CA THR A 14 -10.96 -3.08 9.18
C THR A 14 -10.95 -4.52 8.67
N PHE A 15 -10.01 -4.88 7.80
CA PHE A 15 -9.85 -6.26 7.33
C PHE A 15 -9.66 -7.24 8.49
N ASP A 16 -9.77 -8.55 8.31
CA ASP A 16 -9.45 -9.47 9.41
C ASP A 16 -7.94 -9.66 9.57
N LYS A 17 -7.23 -9.66 8.44
CA LYS A 17 -5.77 -9.70 8.43
C LYS A 17 -5.15 -8.33 8.68
N ARG A 18 -4.05 -8.33 9.43
CA ARG A 18 -3.12 -7.20 9.61
C ARG A 18 -1.80 -7.54 8.95
N TRP A 19 -1.17 -6.60 8.25
CA TRP A 19 0.09 -6.86 7.56
C TRP A 19 1.24 -6.44 8.46
N LEU A 20 1.70 -7.37 9.31
CA LEU A 20 2.96 -7.21 10.02
C LEU A 20 4.11 -7.32 9.02
N ARG A 21 5.03 -6.36 9.07
CA ARG A 21 6.25 -6.35 8.26
C ARG A 21 7.44 -6.52 9.19
N CYS A 22 8.26 -7.53 8.93
CA CYS A 22 9.51 -7.78 9.61
C CYS A 22 10.63 -7.77 8.56
N MET A 23 11.31 -6.63 8.42
CA MET A 23 12.31 -6.44 7.37
C MET A 23 13.72 -6.61 7.94
N ALA A 24 14.39 -7.69 7.54
CA ALA A 24 15.81 -7.89 7.80
C ALA A 24 16.67 -6.90 6.98
N LYS A 25 18.00 -7.00 7.12
CA LYS A 25 18.95 -6.28 6.28
C LYS A 25 18.62 -6.44 4.79
N SER A 26 18.68 -5.33 4.06
CA SER A 26 18.30 -5.12 2.66
C SER A 26 16.81 -5.25 2.35
N GLY A 27 15.96 -5.67 3.30
CA GLY A 27 14.53 -5.79 3.11
C GLY A 27 13.85 -4.44 2.89
N HIS A 28 12.99 -4.36 1.88
CA HIS A 28 12.15 -3.21 1.57
C HIS A 28 10.95 -3.58 0.69
N ASN A 29 10.02 -2.65 0.55
CA ASN A 29 8.94 -2.68 -0.42
C ASN A 29 9.21 -1.70 -1.56
N HIS A 30 8.57 -1.94 -2.71
CA HIS A 30 8.68 -1.12 -3.91
C HIS A 30 7.53 -0.10 -4.01
N PHE A 31 7.59 0.83 -4.95
CA PHE A 31 6.57 1.85 -5.14
C PHE A 31 5.28 1.25 -5.67
N HIS A 32 4.18 1.51 -4.96
CA HIS A 32 2.85 1.05 -5.34
C HIS A 32 1.73 1.96 -4.77
N TYR A 33 0.54 1.81 -5.34
CA TYR A 33 -0.71 2.21 -4.70
C TYR A 33 -1.34 1.01 -3.98
N ASP A 34 -1.95 1.29 -2.83
CA ASP A 34 -2.73 0.27 -2.12
C ASP A 34 -3.97 -0.11 -2.92
N SER A 35 -4.54 0.77 -3.76
CA SER A 35 -5.73 0.47 -4.57
C SER A 35 -5.55 -0.80 -5.44
N VAL A 36 -4.34 -1.04 -5.95
CA VAL A 36 -4.06 -2.18 -6.83
C VAL A 36 -4.10 -3.52 -6.08
N TYR A 37 -3.75 -3.50 -4.79
CA TYR A 37 -3.75 -4.67 -3.91
C TYR A 37 -5.04 -4.84 -3.13
N VAL A 38 -5.65 -3.74 -2.70
CA VAL A 38 -6.73 -3.73 -1.71
C VAL A 38 -7.79 -2.69 -2.06
N GLY A 39 -8.07 -2.48 -3.34
CA GLY A 39 -8.98 -1.44 -3.82
C GLY A 39 -10.39 -1.90 -4.19
N ARG A 40 -10.80 -3.16 -3.99
CA ARG A 40 -12.21 -3.52 -4.22
C ARG A 40 -13.10 -2.94 -3.11
N GLY A 41 -14.37 -2.73 -3.45
CA GLY A 41 -15.34 -2.06 -2.61
C GLY A 41 -15.08 -0.55 -2.54
N THR A 42 -15.17 0.00 -1.33
CA THR A 42 -14.99 1.45 -1.12
C THR A 42 -13.59 1.94 -1.47
N GLN A 43 -13.54 3.10 -2.10
CA GLN A 43 -12.31 3.86 -2.30
C GLN A 43 -11.98 4.77 -1.11
N ASN A 44 -12.91 4.96 -0.16
CA ASN A 44 -12.73 5.75 1.06
C ASN A 44 -12.08 4.93 2.17
N ARG A 45 -11.00 4.22 1.84
CA ARG A 45 -10.23 3.38 2.76
C ARG A 45 -8.90 4.03 3.08
N TYR A 46 -8.52 3.99 4.36
CA TYR A 46 -7.30 4.61 4.86
C TYR A 46 -6.36 3.55 5.42
N THR A 47 -5.13 3.55 4.95
CA THR A 47 -4.04 2.77 5.52
C THR A 47 -3.40 3.55 6.65
N MET A 48 -3.22 2.88 7.77
CA MET A 48 -2.42 3.30 8.91
C MET A 48 -1.19 2.41 8.97
N TRP A 49 -0.04 3.00 8.65
CA TRP A 49 1.25 2.38 8.86
C TRP A 49 1.77 2.78 10.24
N SER A 50 2.07 1.82 11.10
CA SER A 50 2.55 2.06 12.46
C SER A 50 3.93 1.46 12.69
N ALA A 51 4.85 2.26 13.21
CA ALA A 51 6.17 1.82 13.62
C ALA A 51 6.08 1.06 14.96
N LEU A 52 6.58 -0.18 15.00
CA LEU A 52 6.64 -0.99 16.23
C LEU A 52 8.05 -1.05 16.82
N THR A 53 9.04 -0.64 16.04
CA THR A 53 10.44 -0.44 16.45
C THR A 53 10.85 1.00 16.18
N ASP A 54 12.01 1.40 16.68
CA ASP A 54 12.67 2.63 16.26
C ASP A 54 13.17 2.47 14.81
N ILE A 55 12.76 3.36 13.91
CA ILE A 55 13.03 3.28 12.47
C ILE A 55 13.67 4.60 12.02
N GLY A 56 14.98 4.68 12.20
CA GLY A 56 15.80 5.76 11.63
C GLY A 56 15.92 5.67 10.11
N LEU A 57 16.51 6.71 9.50
CA LEU A 57 16.59 6.88 8.05
C LEU A 57 17.31 5.72 7.31
N GLU A 58 18.28 5.08 7.98
CA GLU A 58 19.02 3.94 7.43
C GLU A 58 18.34 2.59 7.70
N ASN A 59 17.27 2.55 8.51
CA ASN A 59 16.65 1.30 9.01
C ASN A 59 15.40 0.90 8.21
N GLY A 60 15.29 1.39 6.98
CA GLY A 60 14.18 1.11 6.07
C GLY A 60 12.83 1.75 6.45
N PRO A 61 12.78 3.08 6.66
CA PRO A 61 11.55 3.82 6.90
C PRO A 61 10.60 3.80 5.70
N LEU A 62 9.34 4.15 5.95
CA LEU A 62 8.35 4.37 4.90
C LEU A 62 8.76 5.58 4.05
N VAL A 63 8.62 5.46 2.74
CA VAL A 63 8.86 6.55 1.78
C VAL A 63 7.55 6.86 1.07
N ILE A 64 7.17 8.14 1.04
CA ILE A 64 5.94 8.64 0.41
C ILE A 64 6.30 9.53 -0.78
N CYS A 65 5.62 9.37 -1.91
CA CYS A 65 5.63 10.34 -3.01
C CYS A 65 4.60 11.43 -2.73
N LEU A 66 5.05 12.61 -2.29
CA LEU A 66 4.16 13.73 -1.96
C LEU A 66 3.34 14.15 -3.18
N GLY A 67 2.04 14.41 -2.97
CA GLY A 67 1.10 14.82 -4.03
C GLY A 67 0.63 13.70 -4.96
N SER A 68 1.15 12.47 -4.85
CA SER A 68 0.81 11.37 -5.76
C SER A 68 -0.67 10.98 -5.79
N HIS A 69 -1.43 11.23 -4.72
CA HIS A 69 -2.89 11.03 -4.65
C HIS A 69 -3.71 12.01 -5.52
N LEU A 70 -3.04 13.02 -6.09
CA LEU A 70 -3.62 13.98 -7.03
C LEU A 70 -3.18 13.70 -8.48
N HIS A 71 -2.40 12.63 -8.73
CA HIS A 71 -1.91 12.31 -10.06
C HIS A 71 -2.97 11.57 -10.89
N ASP A 72 -3.78 12.29 -11.65
CA ASP A 72 -4.95 11.75 -12.35
C ASP A 72 -4.64 10.64 -13.35
N GLN A 73 -3.56 10.76 -14.14
CA GLN A 73 -3.21 9.71 -15.11
C GLN A 73 -2.86 8.39 -14.41
N LEU A 74 -2.02 8.41 -13.36
CA LEU A 74 -1.72 7.21 -12.57
C LEU A 74 -2.97 6.62 -11.92
N LYS A 75 -3.87 7.46 -11.37
CA LYS A 75 -5.10 6.97 -10.73
C LYS A 75 -6.08 6.33 -11.71
N SER A 76 -6.24 6.92 -12.90
CA SER A 76 -7.14 6.43 -13.94
C SER A 76 -6.59 5.23 -14.72
N THR A 77 -5.30 4.93 -14.57
CA THR A 77 -4.62 3.79 -15.24
C THR A 77 -4.17 2.76 -14.21
N TYR A 78 -2.91 2.79 -13.78
CA TYR A 78 -2.33 1.89 -12.79
C TYR A 78 -3.19 1.77 -11.52
N GLY A 79 -3.60 2.88 -10.92
CA GLY A 79 -4.39 2.89 -9.70
C GLY A 79 -5.82 2.36 -9.86
N ALA A 80 -6.32 2.24 -11.09
CA ALA A 80 -7.65 1.71 -11.38
C ALA A 80 -7.65 0.18 -11.60
N THR A 81 -6.48 -0.45 -11.67
CA THR A 81 -6.39 -1.90 -11.81
C THR A 81 -6.63 -2.61 -10.48
N ASP A 82 -7.13 -3.83 -10.57
CA ASP A 82 -7.06 -4.81 -9.49
C ASP A 82 -6.17 -5.95 -9.93
N MET A 83 -5.08 -6.19 -9.20
CA MET A 83 -4.04 -7.12 -9.64
C MET A 83 -4.54 -8.53 -9.92
N ASP A 84 -5.50 -9.03 -9.14
CA ASP A 84 -6.02 -10.39 -9.28
C ASP A 84 -7.13 -10.47 -10.34
N ARG A 85 -8.00 -9.46 -10.42
CA ARG A 85 -9.10 -9.46 -11.42
C ARG A 85 -8.54 -9.22 -12.82
N ASP A 86 -7.63 -8.26 -12.94
CA ASP A 86 -7.11 -7.77 -14.20
C ASP A 86 -5.79 -8.45 -14.58
N LEU A 87 -5.28 -9.34 -13.71
CA LEU A 87 -4.03 -10.08 -13.88
C LEU A 87 -2.85 -9.17 -14.21
N THR A 88 -2.67 -8.11 -13.43
CA THR A 88 -1.60 -7.11 -13.61
C THR A 88 -0.57 -7.20 -12.50
N GLU A 89 0.71 -6.97 -12.81
CA GLU A 89 1.70 -6.73 -11.75
C GLU A 89 1.31 -5.52 -10.91
N ALA A 90 1.44 -5.66 -9.58
CA ALA A 90 0.97 -4.65 -8.64
C ALA A 90 2.05 -3.65 -8.22
N VAL A 91 3.33 -3.97 -8.40
CA VAL A 91 4.43 -3.02 -8.18
C VAL A 91 4.50 -2.06 -9.36
N PHE A 92 4.50 -0.75 -9.09
CA PHE A 92 4.61 0.27 -10.13
C PHE A 92 6.06 0.48 -10.58
N SER A 93 6.96 0.65 -9.60
CA SER A 93 8.38 0.89 -9.86
C SER A 93 9.24 0.45 -8.68
N THR A 94 10.46 0.01 -8.99
CA THR A 94 11.49 -0.30 -8.01
C THR A 94 12.58 0.78 -7.94
N ASP A 95 12.57 1.76 -8.85
CA ASP A 95 13.59 2.82 -8.92
C ASP A 95 13.05 4.15 -8.35
N PRO A 96 13.56 4.63 -7.19
CA PRO A 96 13.16 5.92 -6.65
C PRO A 96 13.50 7.10 -7.58
N ARG A 97 14.54 6.99 -8.41
CA ARG A 97 14.90 8.05 -9.37
C ARG A 97 13.82 8.22 -10.41
N GLU A 98 13.21 7.13 -10.87
CA GLU A 98 12.10 7.21 -11.81
C GLU A 98 10.92 8.00 -11.23
N MET A 99 10.59 7.79 -9.95
CA MET A 99 9.51 8.54 -9.29
C MET A 99 9.76 10.04 -9.25
N VAL A 100 11.02 10.45 -9.16
CA VAL A 100 11.42 11.86 -9.12
C VAL A 100 11.56 12.43 -10.55
N GLU A 101 12.43 11.84 -11.36
CA GLU A 101 12.85 12.39 -12.66
C GLU A 101 11.76 12.30 -13.72
N LYS A 102 10.96 11.22 -13.70
CA LYS A 102 9.94 10.96 -14.72
C LYS A 102 8.55 11.39 -14.28
N PHE A 103 8.18 11.10 -13.03
CA PHE A 103 6.86 11.42 -12.51
C PHE A 103 6.82 12.73 -11.70
N GLY A 104 7.95 13.39 -11.51
CA GLY A 104 8.02 14.71 -10.87
C GLY A 104 7.69 14.71 -9.39
N PHE A 105 7.68 13.55 -8.72
CA PHE A 105 7.34 13.49 -7.31
C PHE A 105 8.49 13.94 -6.41
N THR A 106 8.12 14.53 -5.28
CA THR A 106 9.05 14.69 -4.16
C THR A 106 8.91 13.48 -3.24
N LEU A 107 10.01 12.77 -3.00
CA LEU A 107 10.05 11.67 -2.03
C LEU A 107 10.28 12.21 -0.62
N ALA A 108 9.44 11.81 0.32
CA ALA A 108 9.52 12.19 1.72
C ALA A 108 9.60 10.96 2.62
N THR A 109 10.37 11.09 3.70
CA THR A 109 10.50 10.10 4.77
C THR A 109 10.81 10.83 6.07
N ALA A 110 10.71 10.13 7.20
CA ALA A 110 11.12 10.62 8.51
C ALA A 110 11.80 9.50 9.31
N HIS A 111 12.34 9.86 10.47
CA HIS A 111 12.61 8.91 11.54
C HIS A 111 11.31 8.67 12.30
N PHE A 112 10.93 7.41 12.50
CA PHE A 112 9.75 7.01 13.27
C PHE A 112 10.15 6.35 14.60
N GLN A 113 9.61 6.84 15.69
CA GLN A 113 9.69 6.20 17.01
C GLN A 113 8.63 5.10 17.14
N PRO A 114 8.81 4.11 18.04
CA PRO A 114 7.75 3.14 18.32
C PRO A 114 6.45 3.84 18.72
N GLY A 115 5.35 3.52 18.03
CA GLY A 115 4.05 4.15 18.23
C GLY A 115 3.73 5.28 17.24
N ASP A 116 4.72 5.78 16.48
CA ASP A 116 4.46 6.75 15.42
C ASP A 116 3.67 6.13 14.27
N VAL A 117 2.83 6.95 13.63
CA VAL A 117 1.89 6.51 12.61
C VAL A 117 1.86 7.47 11.43
N ILE A 118 1.68 6.92 10.22
CA ILE A 118 1.28 7.67 9.04
C ILE A 118 -0.05 7.11 8.56
N ILE A 119 -0.98 8.00 8.23
CA ILE A 119 -2.30 7.68 7.69
C ILE A 119 -2.40 8.24 6.27
N PHE A 120 -2.80 7.42 5.30
CA PHE A 120 -2.98 7.82 3.91
C PHE A 120 -4.07 7.01 3.20
N GLY A 121 -4.65 7.57 2.14
CA GLY A 121 -5.65 6.88 1.31
C GLY A 121 -5.03 5.95 0.28
N LEU A 122 -5.87 5.16 -0.41
CA LEU A 122 -5.45 4.10 -1.33
C LEU A 122 -4.55 4.55 -2.50
N TYR A 123 -4.66 5.81 -2.90
CA TYR A 123 -3.90 6.39 -4.02
C TYR A 123 -2.65 7.17 -3.59
N MET A 124 -2.11 6.90 -2.40
CA MET A 124 -0.82 7.45 -2.01
C MET A 124 0.30 6.51 -2.46
N MET A 125 1.14 6.97 -3.40
CA MET A 125 2.26 6.19 -3.91
C MET A 125 3.31 6.15 -2.81
N HIS A 126 3.70 4.94 -2.42
CA HIS A 126 4.62 4.73 -1.32
C HIS A 126 5.46 3.48 -1.51
N SER A 127 6.59 3.45 -0.80
CA SER A 127 7.52 2.33 -0.74
C SER A 127 8.17 2.31 0.66
N SER A 128 9.26 1.57 0.81
CA SER A 128 10.16 1.78 1.96
C SER A 128 11.60 1.81 1.50
N ALA A 129 12.46 2.54 2.21
CA ALA A 129 13.89 2.46 1.96
C ALA A 129 14.42 1.06 2.33
N PRO A 130 15.56 0.62 1.76
CA PRO A 130 16.23 -0.59 2.20
C PRO A 130 16.69 -0.46 3.66
N ASN A 131 16.44 -1.50 4.46
CA ASN A 131 17.02 -1.58 5.80
C ASN A 131 18.53 -1.87 5.71
N ARG A 132 19.38 -0.92 6.07
CA ARG A 132 20.84 -1.05 6.00
C ARG A 132 21.46 -1.52 7.31
N SER A 133 20.65 -1.64 8.37
CA SER A 133 21.07 -2.14 9.68
C SER A 133 21.11 -3.67 9.74
N ASP A 134 21.60 -4.19 10.87
CA ASP A 134 21.59 -5.61 11.24
C ASP A 134 20.41 -5.97 12.17
N ARG A 135 19.45 -5.05 12.35
CA ARG A 135 18.25 -5.25 13.17
C ARG A 135 17.01 -5.36 12.31
N TYR A 136 16.01 -6.09 12.77
CA TYR A 136 14.72 -6.12 12.10
C TYR A 136 13.99 -4.79 12.26
N ARG A 137 13.51 -4.21 11.16
CA ARG A 137 12.47 -3.17 11.19
C ARG A 137 11.11 -3.85 11.32
N ILE A 138 10.34 -3.49 12.34
CA ILE A 138 9.00 -4.00 12.55
C ILE A 138 7.98 -2.88 12.42
N SER A 139 7.01 -3.07 11.53
CA SER A 139 5.88 -2.17 11.35
C SER A 139 4.61 -2.97 11.08
N ILE A 140 3.45 -2.34 11.19
CA ILE A 140 2.17 -2.97 10.85
C ILE A 140 1.32 -2.04 10.00
N ASP A 141 0.74 -2.58 8.93
CA ASP A 141 -0.27 -1.90 8.12
C ASP A 141 -1.66 -2.37 8.54
N THR A 142 -2.50 -1.43 8.95
CA THR A 142 -3.92 -1.63 9.24
C THR A 142 -4.76 -0.71 8.37
N ARG A 143 -5.97 -1.12 8.00
CA ARG A 143 -6.77 -0.41 6.99
C ARG A 143 -8.20 -0.23 7.45
N TYR A 144 -8.72 0.99 7.42
CA TYR A 144 -10.01 1.35 8.00
C TYR A 144 -10.93 1.98 6.96
N GLN A 145 -12.22 1.68 7.08
CA GLN A 145 -13.30 2.26 6.31
C GLN A 145 -14.57 2.34 7.15
N LEU A 146 -15.59 3.07 6.68
CA LEU A 146 -16.92 3.02 7.29
C LEU A 146 -17.53 1.62 7.14
N ALA A 147 -18.16 1.13 8.21
CA ALA A 147 -18.79 -0.19 8.25
C ALA A 147 -19.94 -0.35 7.24
N ARG A 148 -20.59 0.76 6.88
CA ARG A 148 -21.70 0.81 5.91
C ARG A 148 -21.26 0.81 4.45
N GLU A 149 -19.97 1.02 4.17
CA GLU A 149 -19.47 1.05 2.80
C GLU A 149 -19.08 -0.34 2.32
N GLU A 150 -19.06 -0.53 1.00
CA GLU A 150 -18.75 -1.81 0.38
C GLU A 150 -17.36 -2.33 0.80
N LYS A 151 -17.29 -3.60 1.15
CA LYS A 151 -16.08 -4.28 1.62
C LYS A 151 -15.39 -5.04 0.50
N ASP A 152 -14.08 -5.20 0.62
CA ASP A 152 -13.32 -6.16 -0.19
C ASP A 152 -13.37 -7.54 0.48
N ASP A 153 -14.29 -8.38 0.03
CA ASP A 153 -14.52 -9.71 0.62
C ASP A 153 -13.30 -10.64 0.60
N ARG A 154 -12.27 -10.33 -0.20
CA ARG A 154 -11.03 -11.12 -0.20
C ARG A 154 -10.33 -11.09 1.16
N PHE A 155 -10.52 -10.02 1.94
CA PHE A 155 -9.74 -9.73 3.14
C PHE A 155 -10.46 -10.00 4.45
N PHE A 156 -11.64 -10.62 4.38
CA PHE A 156 -12.40 -11.09 5.54
C PHE A 156 -12.42 -12.62 5.55
N PHE A 157 -12.45 -13.22 6.74
CA PHE A 157 -12.66 -14.64 6.91
C PHE A 157 -14.06 -15.02 6.44
N ARG A 158 -14.13 -16.13 5.70
CA ARG A 158 -15.39 -16.77 5.34
C ARG A 158 -15.87 -17.64 6.51
N GLU A 159 -17.12 -18.07 6.44
CA GLU A 159 -17.73 -18.93 7.46
C GLU A 159 -16.97 -20.26 7.65
N ASP A 160 -16.33 -20.76 6.59
CA ASP A 160 -15.48 -21.96 6.63
C ASP A 160 -14.07 -21.69 7.21
N GLY A 161 -13.80 -20.49 7.69
CA GLY A 161 -12.50 -20.05 8.21
C GLY A 161 -11.46 -19.76 7.14
N SER A 162 -11.79 -19.88 5.85
CA SER A 162 -10.86 -19.58 4.77
C SER A 162 -10.69 -18.06 4.58
N TRP A 163 -9.52 -17.66 4.10
CA TRP A 163 -9.16 -16.29 3.78
C TRP A 163 -8.54 -16.27 2.38
N LEU A 164 -9.11 -15.46 1.48
CA LEU A 164 -8.73 -15.47 0.07
C LEU A 164 -7.43 -14.67 -0.16
N GLY A 165 -7.42 -13.41 0.28
CA GLY A 165 -6.29 -12.50 0.11
C GLY A 165 -5.97 -12.14 -1.33
N ASN A 166 -4.80 -11.54 -1.53
CA ASN A 166 -4.20 -11.33 -2.85
C ASN A 166 -3.54 -12.61 -3.37
N PHE A 167 -3.32 -12.67 -4.68
CA PHE A 167 -2.71 -13.80 -5.39
C PHE A 167 -3.54 -15.08 -5.29
N TYR A 168 -4.86 -14.94 -5.22
CA TYR A 168 -5.75 -16.09 -5.09
C TYR A 168 -5.88 -16.89 -6.39
N ASN A 169 -5.57 -16.28 -7.54
CA ASN A 169 -5.45 -16.97 -8.80
C ASN A 169 -4.12 -17.73 -8.86
N LYS A 170 -4.16 -19.05 -8.62
CA LYS A 170 -2.98 -19.90 -8.66
C LYS A 170 -2.63 -20.30 -10.09
N GLY A 171 -1.36 -20.18 -10.47
CA GLY A 171 -0.84 -20.63 -11.77
C GLY A 171 -1.12 -19.69 -12.95
N VAL A 172 -1.64 -18.49 -12.71
CA VAL A 172 -1.81 -17.47 -13.75
C VAL A 172 -0.53 -16.65 -13.92
N SER A 173 -0.37 -16.08 -15.12
CA SER A 173 0.66 -15.09 -15.40
C SER A 173 0.06 -13.69 -15.25
N TYR A 174 0.78 -12.81 -14.57
CA TYR A 174 0.41 -11.41 -14.44
C TYR A 174 1.13 -10.61 -15.52
N LYS A 175 0.39 -9.72 -16.18
CA LYS A 175 0.92 -8.83 -17.20
C LYS A 175 1.97 -7.89 -16.60
N PRO A 176 3.18 -7.81 -17.19
CA PRO A 176 4.25 -6.97 -16.65
C PRO A 176 3.88 -5.50 -16.59
N ILE A 177 4.30 -4.81 -15.53
CA ILE A 177 4.01 -3.38 -15.37
C ILE A 177 4.64 -2.53 -16.48
N THR A 178 5.78 -2.96 -17.01
CA THR A 178 6.47 -2.29 -18.13
C THR A 178 5.62 -2.26 -19.40
N GLU A 179 4.92 -3.36 -19.70
CA GLU A 179 4.01 -3.44 -20.84
C GLU A 179 2.77 -2.56 -20.61
N LEU A 180 2.15 -2.66 -19.44
CA LEU A 180 0.99 -1.86 -19.08
C LEU A 180 1.27 -0.35 -19.15
N ARG A 181 2.45 0.07 -18.68
CA ARG A 181 2.86 1.47 -18.73
C ARG A 181 3.00 2.01 -20.16
N ARG A 182 3.41 1.19 -21.12
CA ARG A 182 3.42 1.58 -22.55
C ARG A 182 2.00 1.82 -23.05
N GLU A 183 1.09 0.92 -22.73
CA GLU A 183 -0.32 1.01 -23.14
C GLU A 183 -1.01 2.24 -22.55
N TRP A 184 -0.61 2.63 -21.34
CA TRP A 184 -1.13 3.80 -20.63
C TRP A 184 -0.42 5.12 -20.98
N GLY A 185 0.62 5.09 -21.81
CA GLY A 185 1.42 6.27 -22.13
C GLY A 185 2.17 6.84 -20.91
N LEU A 186 2.71 5.97 -20.06
CA LEU A 186 3.53 6.28 -18.88
C LEU A 186 5.02 5.89 -19.09
N GLU A 187 5.41 5.61 -20.34
CA GLU A 187 6.80 5.41 -20.76
C GLU A 187 7.47 6.70 -21.25
#